data_AF-A0A0R0F8E4-F1
#
_entry.id   AF-A0A0R0F8E4-F1
#
_cell.length_a   1.000
_cell.length_b   1.000
_cell.length_c   1.000
_cell.angle_alpha   90.00
_cell.angle_beta   90.00
_cell.angle_gamma   90.00
#
_symmetry.space_group_name_H-M   'P 1'
#
loop_
_entity.id
_entity.type
_entity.pdbx_description
1 polymer ?
#
loop_
_entity_poly.entity_id
_entity_poly.type
_entity_poly.pdbx_seq_one_letter_code
_entity_poly.pdbx_strand_id
1 'polypeptide(L)'
;MKIDVRWYYRSEESIGGHRQFHGSKEVFLSYHFDVQSADTVEARCTVHSSKSYTKLNAIENDDFFYRFEYNSFTGAFNPDRVAMFIAVPWGWCVLW
;
A
#
# COMPACT_ATOMS: atom_id res chain seq x y z
N MET A 1 -19.28 -16.74 -12.12
CA MET A 1 -19.54 -15.28 -12.16
C MET A 1 -18.20 -14.59 -12.41
N LYS A 2 -18.15 -13.50 -13.19
CA LYS A 2 -16.91 -12.73 -13.40
C LYS A 2 -16.99 -11.40 -12.66
N ILE A 3 -15.85 -10.90 -12.18
CA ILE A 3 -15.72 -9.63 -11.47
C ILE A 3 -14.57 -8.81 -12.07
N ASP A 4 -14.81 -7.52 -12.24
CA ASP A 4 -13.75 -6.57 -12.61
C ASP A 4 -12.93 -6.27 -11.35
N VAL A 5 -11.62 -6.37 -11.45
CA VAL A 5 -10.69 -6.15 -10.33
C VAL A 5 -9.68 -5.07 -10.66
N ARG A 6 -9.23 -4.38 -9.61
CA ARG A 6 -8.09 -3.46 -9.63
C ARG A 6 -7.07 -3.98 -8.64
N TRP A 7 -5.88 -4.34 -9.11
CA TRP A 7 -4.88 -4.98 -8.28
C TRP A 7 -4.26 -4.00 -7.26
N TYR A 8 -4.10 -4.49 -6.04
CA TYR A 8 -3.18 -3.93 -5.07
C TYR A 8 -1.91 -4.77 -5.07
N TYR A 9 -0.75 -4.11 -5.11
CA TYR A 9 0.55 -4.78 -5.08
C TYR A 9 1.13 -4.71 -3.67
N ARG A 10 1.62 -5.83 -3.16
CA ARG A 10 2.50 -5.83 -2.00
C ARG A 10 3.87 -5.31 -2.40
N SER A 11 4.62 -4.86 -1.40
CA SER A 11 5.93 -4.25 -1.61
C SER A 11 6.94 -5.15 -2.34
N GLU A 12 6.92 -6.43 -2.04
CA GLU A 12 7.73 -7.50 -2.62
C GLU A 12 7.35 -7.84 -4.06
N GLU A 13 6.13 -7.47 -4.48
CA GLU A 13 5.62 -7.65 -5.84
C GLU A 13 5.93 -6.45 -6.73
N SER A 14 6.43 -5.35 -6.16
CA SER A 14 6.83 -4.16 -6.90
C SER A 14 8.21 -4.33 -7.55
N ILE A 15 8.45 -3.62 -8.66
CA ILE A 15 9.73 -3.68 -9.38
C ILE A 15 10.92 -3.26 -8.49
N GLY A 16 10.69 -2.31 -7.57
CA GLY A 16 11.71 -1.84 -6.63
C GLY A 16 11.90 -2.72 -5.39
N GLY A 17 11.04 -3.74 -5.22
CA GLY A 17 11.03 -4.64 -4.07
C GLY A 17 10.66 -3.96 -2.74
N HIS A 18 10.71 -4.76 -1.67
CA HIS A 18 10.45 -4.30 -0.32
C HIS A 18 11.60 -3.41 0.20
N ARG A 19 11.24 -2.32 0.89
CA ARG A 19 12.17 -1.36 1.50
C ARG A 19 11.82 -1.19 2.98
N GLN A 20 12.80 -0.82 3.79
CA GLN A 20 12.66 -0.71 5.26
C GLN A 20 11.54 0.22 5.73
N PHE A 21 11.14 1.20 4.92
CA PHE A 21 10.05 2.11 5.26
C PHE A 21 8.66 1.59 4.90
N HIS A 22 8.54 0.45 4.20
CA HIS A 22 7.26 -0.16 3.88
C HIS A 22 6.66 -0.84 5.11
N GLY A 23 5.38 -0.60 5.36
CA GLY A 23 4.66 -1.27 6.43
C GLY A 23 4.34 -2.73 6.09
N SER A 24 4.24 -3.60 7.11
CA SER A 24 3.87 -5.02 6.91
C SER A 24 2.45 -5.23 6.36
N LYS A 25 1.57 -4.24 6.55
CA LYS A 25 0.20 -4.18 6.02
C LYS A 25 0.05 -3.19 4.85
N GLU A 26 1.16 -2.71 4.30
CA GLU A 26 1.15 -1.74 3.20
C GLU A 26 0.94 -2.44 1.86
N VAL A 27 0.05 -1.87 1.06
CA VAL A 27 -0.19 -2.26 -0.33
C VAL A 27 -0.27 -1.01 -1.22
N PHE A 28 0.02 -1.18 -2.50
CA PHE A 28 0.05 -0.10 -3.48
C PHE A 28 -1.14 -0.19 -4.43
N LEU A 29 -1.89 0.90 -4.54
CA LEU A 29 -3.04 0.99 -5.43
C LEU A 29 -2.56 1.09 -6.89
N SER A 30 -2.68 0.01 -7.67
CA SER A 30 -2.11 0.02 -9.02
C SER A 30 -3.07 0.53 -10.10
N TYR A 31 -2.56 0.86 -11.28
CA TYR A 31 -3.39 1.05 -12.49
C TYR A 31 -3.64 -0.25 -13.27
N HIS A 32 -3.41 -1.41 -12.65
CA HIS A 32 -3.60 -2.71 -13.27
C HIS A 32 -5.05 -3.19 -13.03
N PHE A 33 -5.83 -3.21 -14.10
CA PHE A 33 -7.20 -3.72 -14.12
C PHE A 33 -7.25 -5.07 -14.84
N ASP A 34 -8.12 -5.96 -14.38
CA ASP A 34 -8.30 -7.30 -14.95
C ASP A 34 -9.73 -7.82 -14.67
N VAL A 35 -10.07 -8.98 -15.23
CA VAL A 35 -11.33 -9.69 -14.98
C VAL A 35 -11.05 -11.08 -14.43
N GLN A 36 -11.54 -11.36 -13.23
CA GLN A 36 -11.32 -12.63 -12.53
C GLN A 36 -12.64 -13.40 -12.30
N SER A 37 -12.53 -14.71 -12.04
CA SER A 37 -13.69 -15.48 -11.56
C SER A 37 -14.02 -15.08 -10.13
N ALA A 38 -15.30 -14.98 -9.78
CA ALA A 38 -15.71 -14.78 -8.38
C ALA A 38 -15.26 -15.94 -7.47
N ASP A 39 -15.02 -17.12 -8.04
CA ASP A 39 -14.61 -18.30 -7.28
C ASP A 39 -13.16 -18.20 -6.76
N THR A 40 -12.37 -17.23 -7.23
CA THR A 40 -11.00 -17.00 -6.73
C THR A 40 -10.97 -16.09 -5.50
N VAL A 41 -12.11 -15.54 -5.06
CA VAL A 41 -12.19 -14.69 -3.87
C VAL A 41 -12.15 -15.56 -2.61
N GLU A 42 -11.07 -15.47 -1.84
CA GLU A 42 -10.91 -16.23 -0.60
C GLU A 42 -11.63 -15.59 0.59
N ALA A 43 -11.48 -14.26 0.74
CA ALA A 43 -12.04 -13.52 1.86
C ALA A 43 -12.17 -12.03 1.53
N ARG A 44 -12.97 -11.32 2.32
CA ARG A 44 -13.03 -9.85 2.31
C ARG A 44 -11.88 -9.30 3.17
N CYS A 45 -11.30 -8.19 2.72
CA CYS A 45 -10.37 -7.38 3.50
C CYS A 45 -10.71 -5.89 3.35
N THR A 46 -10.12 -5.04 4.18
CA THR A 46 -10.31 -3.59 4.15
C THR A 46 -8.98 -2.89 3.86
N VAL A 47 -8.94 -2.08 2.79
CA VAL A 47 -7.78 -1.25 2.48
C VAL A 47 -8.08 0.21 2.82
N HIS A 48 -7.41 0.71 3.84
CA HIS A 48 -7.58 2.06 4.37
C HIS A 48 -6.66 3.06 3.67
N SER A 49 -7.08 4.32 3.58
CA SER A 49 -6.11 5.39 3.35
C SER A 49 -5.11 5.44 4.52
N SER A 50 -3.86 5.82 4.28
CA SER A 50 -2.87 5.97 5.37
C SER A 50 -3.37 6.89 6.51
N LYS A 51 -4.12 7.94 6.20
CA LYS A 51 -4.72 8.84 7.20
C LYS A 51 -5.82 8.18 8.05
N SER A 52 -6.60 7.25 7.49
CA SER A 52 -7.63 6.53 8.25
C SER A 52 -7.05 5.35 9.01
N TYR A 53 -6.06 4.66 8.43
CA TYR A 53 -5.37 3.54 9.06
C TYR A 53 -4.70 3.93 10.37
N THR A 54 -4.02 5.09 10.41
CA THR A 54 -3.37 5.61 11.62
C THR A 54 -4.34 6.02 12.74
N LYS A 55 -5.66 5.99 12.48
CA LYS A 55 -6.71 6.31 13.44
C LYS A 55 -7.48 5.09 13.93
N LEU A 56 -7.12 3.89 13.47
CA LEU A 56 -7.74 2.66 13.96
C LEU A 56 -7.37 2.44 15.42
N ASN A 57 -8.36 2.06 16.24
CA ASN A 57 -8.12 1.72 17.65
C ASN A 57 -7.30 0.43 17.80
N ALA A 58 -7.51 -0.52 16.89
CA ALA A 58 -6.76 -1.75 16.75
C ALA A 58 -6.64 -2.07 15.25
N ILE A 59 -5.52 -2.68 14.86
CA ILE A 59 -5.29 -3.15 13.49
C ILE A 59 -5.61 -4.63 13.46
N GLU A 60 -6.63 -5.01 12.69
CA GLU A 60 -7.00 -6.42 12.52
C GLU A 60 -6.15 -7.09 11.43
N ASN A 61 -6.31 -8.41 11.28
CA ASN A 61 -5.52 -9.17 10.33
C ASN A 61 -5.82 -8.81 8.86
N ASP A 62 -7.07 -8.47 8.57
CA ASP A 62 -7.58 -8.11 7.25
C ASP A 62 -7.58 -6.59 7.00
N ASP A 63 -7.00 -5.81 7.92
CA ASP A 63 -6.73 -4.38 7.72
C ASP A 63 -5.40 -4.17 6.99
N PHE A 64 -5.48 -3.46 5.87
CA PHE A 64 -4.35 -3.00 5.07
C PHE A 64 -4.41 -1.50 4.88
N PHE A 65 -3.32 -0.90 4.39
CA PHE A 65 -3.34 0.52 4.02
C PHE A 65 -2.59 0.79 2.73
N TYR A 66 -2.97 1.89 2.08
CA TYR A 66 -2.23 2.45 0.96
C TYR A 66 -1.90 3.93 1.23
N ARG A 67 -0.72 4.35 0.76
CA ARG A 67 -0.31 5.76 0.65
C ARG A 67 0.28 6.11 -0.70
N PHE A 68 0.44 5.13 -1.57
CA PHE A 68 0.95 5.31 -2.93
C PHE A 68 0.01 4.67 -3.95
N GLU A 69 -0.12 5.33 -5.08
CA GLU A 69 -0.50 4.73 -6.34
C GLU A 69 0.75 4.16 -7.02
N TYR A 70 0.58 3.09 -7.81
CA TYR A 70 1.67 2.37 -8.45
C TYR A 70 1.38 2.07 -9.93
N ASN A 71 2.33 2.40 -10.79
CA ASN A 71 2.29 2.00 -12.19
C ASN A 71 3.04 0.66 -12.36
N SER A 72 2.30 -0.43 -12.54
CA SER A 72 2.88 -1.77 -12.67
C SER A 72 3.72 -1.98 -13.93
N PHE A 73 3.55 -1.13 -14.96
CA PHE A 73 4.34 -1.20 -16.19
C PHE A 73 5.70 -0.50 -16.05
N THR A 74 5.75 0.62 -15.33
CA THR A 74 6.97 1.45 -15.23
C THR A 74 7.67 1.37 -13.87
N GLY A 75 6.98 0.88 -12.83
CA GLY A 75 7.44 0.90 -11.45
C GLY A 75 7.31 2.26 -10.75
N ALA A 76 6.71 3.26 -11.40
CA ALA A 76 6.56 4.61 -10.85
C ALA A 76 5.54 4.64 -9.71
N PHE A 77 5.83 5.47 -8.70
CA PHE A 77 4.95 5.73 -7.55
C PHE A 77 4.40 7.16 -7.61
N ASN A 78 3.18 7.34 -7.10
CA ASN A 78 2.57 8.65 -6.88
C ASN A 78 1.97 8.70 -5.45
N PRO A 79 2.38 9.64 -4.59
CA PRO A 79 3.43 10.64 -4.81
C PRO A 79 4.82 10.01 -4.94
N ASP A 80 5.71 10.66 -5.68
CA ASP A 80 7.12 10.26 -5.84
C ASP A 80 8.02 10.79 -4.70
N ARG A 81 7.49 11.70 -3.88
CA ARG A 81 8.15 12.27 -2.69
C ARG A 81 7.26 12.14 -1.47
N VAL A 82 7.86 11.76 -0.35
CA VAL A 82 7.21 11.66 0.95
C VAL A 82 8.12 12.21 2.04
N ALA A 83 7.54 12.87 3.03
CA ALA A 83 8.29 13.28 4.21
C ALA A 83 8.92 12.07 4.90
N MET A 84 10.22 12.12 5.13
CA MET A 84 10.98 11.17 5.92
C MET A 84 11.26 11.77 7.28
N PHE A 85 11.11 10.95 8.32
CA PHE A 85 11.40 11.34 9.69
C PHE A 85 12.58 10.51 10.19
N ILE A 86 13.60 11.16 10.75
CA ILE A 86 14.75 10.51 11.37
C ILE A 86 14.93 11.02 12.80
N ALA A 87 15.26 10.12 13.72
CA ALA A 87 15.59 10.47 15.08
C ALA A 87 16.99 11.10 15.14
N VAL A 88 17.09 12.24 15.81
CA VAL A 88 18.34 12.97 16.11
C VAL A 88 18.42 13.25 17.61
N PRO A 89 19.58 13.59 18.20
CA PRO A 89 19.72 13.77 19.64
C PRO A 89 18.74 14.77 20.28
N TRP A 90 18.22 15.72 19.49
CA TRP A 90 17.32 16.78 19.93
C TRP A 90 15.85 16.56 19.53
N GLY A 91 15.49 15.39 19.00
CA GLY A 91 14.12 15.06 18.60
C GLY A 91 14.02 14.40 17.22
N TRP A 92 12.97 14.73 16.47
CA TRP A 92 12.77 14.24 15.10
C TRP A 92 13.11 15.31 14.08
N CYS A 93 13.84 14.96 13.03
CA CYS A 93 14.09 15.81 11.88
C CYS A 93 13.23 15.34 10.70
N VAL A 94 12.61 16.29 10.00
CA VAL A 94 11.81 16.04 8.79
C VAL A 94 12.66 16.36 7.57
N LEU A 95 12.78 15.40 6.66
CA LEU A 95 13.42 15.53 5.36
C LEU A 95 12.34 15.37 4.29
N TRP A 96 12.37 16.19 3.24
CA TRP A 96 11.44 16.14 2.09
C TRP A 96 12.14 15.65 0.83
#